data_AF-A0A379W7W9-F1
#
_entry.id   AF-A0A379W7W9-F1
#
_cell.length_a   1.000
_cell.length_b   1.000
_cell.length_c   1.000
_cell.angle_alpha   90.00
_cell.angle_beta   90.00
_cell.angle_gamma   90.00
#
_symmetry.space_group_name_H-M   'P 1'
#
loop_
_entity.id
_entity.type
_entity.pdbx_description
1 polymer ?
#
loop_
_entity_poly.entity_id
_entity_poly.type
_entity_poly.pdbx_seq_one_letter_code
_entity_poly.pdbx_strand_id
1 'polypeptide(L)'
;MSQETPASKTEAQIKTKRRISPFWLLPLIALMIAGWLVWDSYQDRGNSVTIDFMSADGIVPGRTPVRYQGVEVGTVEDVSLSKDLRKIEVRVSIKSDMEDALREETQFWLVTPKASLAGVSGLDALVGGNYIGMMPGKGKPRDHFVALDTQPKYRLSNGDLMIHLNAPDLGSLNSGSLVYFRKIPVGRVYDYSINPNKQGVTIDVLIERRFTDLVKKGSRFWNVSGIDADLSLSGAKVKLESLAALVNGAIAFDSPDNSKPAAQDDTFGLYKDLAHSQRGVIVKLELPSGDGLKAESTPLMYQGLEVGELSKLTLNPGGKVTGEMTVDPSVVPLMRKIRALSYAIPNCR
;
A
#
# COMPACT_ATOMS: atom_id res chain seq x y z
N MET A 1 57.12 -55.73 -101.84
CA MET A 1 57.68 -54.37 -101.65
C MET A 1 56.85 -53.69 -100.58
N SER A 2 57.49 -53.43 -99.45
CA SER A 2 57.00 -52.67 -98.30
C SER A 2 56.69 -51.22 -98.66
N GLN A 3 55.80 -50.59 -97.90
CA GLN A 3 55.97 -49.20 -97.45
C GLN A 3 55.07 -48.97 -96.23
N GLU A 4 55.67 -49.05 -95.03
CA GLU A 4 55.11 -48.49 -93.81
C GLU A 4 55.22 -46.97 -93.87
N THR A 5 54.16 -46.25 -93.50
CA THR A 5 54.15 -44.79 -93.33
C THR A 5 54.12 -44.49 -91.82
N PRO A 6 54.96 -43.59 -91.29
CA PRO A 6 55.13 -43.43 -89.86
C PRO A 6 53.94 -42.68 -89.22
N ALA A 7 53.35 -43.25 -88.17
CA ALA A 7 52.34 -42.58 -87.37
C ALA A 7 53.00 -41.51 -86.46
N SER A 8 52.70 -40.23 -86.74
CA SER A 8 53.11 -39.09 -85.93
C SER A 8 52.41 -39.11 -84.56
N LYS A 9 53.20 -39.24 -83.48
CA LYS A 9 52.69 -39.16 -82.10
C LYS A 9 52.30 -37.71 -81.80
N THR A 10 51.00 -37.47 -81.61
CA THR A 10 50.48 -36.21 -81.11
C THR A 10 50.64 -36.18 -79.60
N GLU A 11 51.59 -35.42 -79.06
CA GLU A 11 51.68 -35.15 -77.62
C GLU A 11 50.59 -34.17 -77.20
N ALA A 12 49.72 -34.61 -76.30
CA ALA A 12 48.65 -33.78 -75.73
C ALA A 12 49.22 -32.88 -74.62
N GLN A 13 49.24 -31.56 -74.85
CA GLN A 13 49.49 -30.61 -73.76
C GLN A 13 48.25 -30.45 -72.88
N ILE A 14 48.29 -31.08 -71.69
CA ILE A 14 47.24 -31.00 -70.69
C ILE A 14 47.39 -29.67 -69.92
N LYS A 15 46.51 -28.69 -70.19
CA LYS A 15 46.31 -27.52 -69.30
C LYS A 15 45.23 -27.83 -68.27
N THR A 16 45.62 -28.11 -67.03
CA THR A 16 44.69 -28.26 -65.91
C THR A 16 44.23 -26.89 -65.42
N LYS A 17 43.00 -26.49 -65.77
CA LYS A 17 42.34 -25.32 -65.17
C LYS A 17 41.58 -25.78 -63.93
N ARG A 18 42.18 -25.69 -62.74
CA ARG A 18 41.47 -25.88 -61.45
C ARG A 18 40.43 -24.77 -61.28
N ARG A 19 39.19 -25.02 -61.70
CA ARG A 19 38.03 -24.22 -61.28
C ARG A 19 37.36 -24.96 -60.13
N ILE A 20 37.42 -24.38 -58.94
CA ILE A 20 36.63 -24.86 -57.80
C ILE A 20 35.16 -24.70 -58.22
N SER A 21 34.41 -25.79 -58.18
CA SER A 21 33.02 -25.82 -58.61
C SER A 21 32.17 -24.91 -57.70
N PRO A 22 31.31 -24.02 -58.24
CA PRO A 22 30.45 -23.14 -57.44
C PRO A 22 29.57 -23.89 -56.42
N PHE A 23 29.32 -25.18 -56.63
CA PHE A 23 28.58 -26.03 -55.71
C PHE A 23 29.23 -26.17 -54.32
N TRP A 24 30.54 -25.93 -54.17
CA TRP A 24 31.21 -25.97 -52.87
C TRP A 24 30.92 -24.75 -51.99
N LEU A 25 30.31 -23.68 -52.55
CA LEU A 25 29.84 -22.54 -51.76
C LEU A 25 28.59 -22.87 -50.93
N LEU A 26 27.76 -23.80 -51.42
CA LEU A 26 26.50 -24.17 -50.76
C LEU A 26 26.69 -24.72 -49.33
N PRO A 27 27.60 -25.67 -49.06
CA PRO A 27 27.87 -26.12 -47.69
C PRO A 27 28.50 -25.03 -46.81
N LEU A 28 29.33 -24.14 -47.38
CA LEU A 28 29.90 -23.01 -46.64
C LEU A 28 28.82 -22.03 -46.17
N ILE A 29 27.88 -21.69 -47.07
CA ILE A 29 26.75 -20.80 -46.76
C ILE A 29 25.84 -21.45 -45.72
N ALA A 30 25.53 -22.74 -45.85
CA ALA A 30 24.73 -23.47 -44.86
C ALA A 30 25.40 -23.46 -43.47
N LEU A 31 26.72 -23.61 -43.41
CA LEU A 31 27.48 -23.56 -42.16
C LEU A 31 27.47 -22.15 -41.55
N MET A 32 27.55 -21.09 -42.36
CA MET A 32 27.40 -19.72 -41.88
C MET A 32 26.00 -19.45 -41.32
N ILE A 33 24.94 -19.89 -41.99
CA ILE A 33 23.56 -19.72 -41.52
C ILE A 33 23.34 -20.50 -40.21
N ALA A 34 23.85 -21.73 -40.13
CA ALA A 34 23.78 -22.53 -38.90
C ALA A 34 24.54 -21.87 -37.74
N GLY A 35 25.76 -21.38 -38.01
CA GLY A 35 26.54 -20.64 -37.02
C GLY A 35 25.85 -19.37 -36.55
N TRP A 36 25.21 -18.64 -37.47
CA TRP A 36 24.44 -17.44 -37.14
C TRP A 36 23.20 -17.77 -36.30
N LEU A 37 22.41 -18.79 -36.65
CA LEU A 37 21.26 -19.23 -35.86
C LEU A 37 21.65 -19.71 -34.45
N VAL A 38 22.79 -20.39 -34.32
CA VAL A 38 23.31 -20.80 -33.00
C VAL A 38 23.71 -19.60 -32.17
N TRP A 39 24.32 -18.59 -32.78
CA TRP A 39 24.71 -17.36 -32.10
C TRP A 39 23.51 -16.53 -31.66
N ASP A 40 22.54 -16.35 -32.55
CA ASP A 40 21.27 -15.65 -32.32
C ASP A 40 20.49 -16.33 -31.17
N SER A 41 20.37 -17.66 -31.23
CA SER A 41 19.75 -18.47 -30.17
C SER A 41 20.51 -18.45 -28.84
N TYR A 42 21.80 -18.09 -28.83
CA TYR A 42 22.55 -17.94 -27.58
C TYR A 42 22.35 -16.56 -26.96
N GLN A 43 22.21 -15.50 -27.78
CA GLN A 43 21.93 -14.15 -27.30
C GLN A 43 20.48 -13.96 -26.84
N ASP A 44 19.53 -14.64 -27.48
CA ASP A 44 18.10 -14.56 -27.12
C ASP A 44 17.73 -15.40 -25.88
N ARG A 45 18.67 -16.18 -25.32
CA ARG A 45 18.46 -16.84 -24.03
C ARG A 45 18.53 -15.78 -22.94
N GLY A 46 17.37 -15.24 -22.57
CA GLY A 46 17.21 -14.46 -21.35
C GLY A 46 17.82 -15.18 -20.13
N ASN A 47 18.18 -14.42 -19.10
CA ASN A 47 18.74 -14.99 -17.89
C ASN A 47 17.65 -15.79 -17.17
N SER A 48 17.82 -17.11 -17.12
CA SER A 48 16.95 -17.98 -16.35
C SER A 48 17.25 -17.84 -14.85
N VAL A 49 16.21 -17.53 -14.08
CA VAL A 49 16.28 -17.30 -12.64
C VAL A 49 15.29 -18.23 -11.94
N THR A 50 15.67 -18.79 -10.80
CA THR A 50 14.78 -19.62 -9.97
C THR A 50 14.24 -18.79 -8.80
N ILE A 51 12.93 -18.86 -8.59
CA ILE A 51 12.25 -18.16 -7.49
C ILE A 51 11.47 -19.19 -6.65
N ASP A 52 11.78 -19.28 -5.36
CA ASP A 52 11.08 -20.11 -4.40
C ASP A 52 9.77 -19.45 -3.96
N PHE A 53 8.64 -20.10 -4.22
CA PHE A 53 7.32 -19.70 -3.72
C PHE A 53 6.79 -20.72 -2.69
N MET A 54 5.95 -20.25 -1.77
CA MET A 54 5.18 -21.14 -0.86
C MET A 54 3.95 -21.77 -1.54
N SER A 55 3.30 -21.03 -2.45
CA SER A 55 2.22 -21.50 -3.31
C SER A 55 2.41 -20.96 -4.74
N ALA A 56 2.00 -21.74 -5.74
CA ALA A 56 2.03 -21.35 -7.15
C ALA A 56 0.62 -21.24 -7.75
N ASP A 57 -0.38 -20.98 -6.91
CA ASP A 57 -1.77 -20.83 -7.35
C ASP A 57 -1.89 -19.74 -8.43
N GLY A 58 -2.31 -20.19 -9.63
CA GLY A 58 -2.49 -19.33 -10.80
C GLY A 58 -1.19 -18.86 -11.47
N ILE A 59 -0.04 -19.46 -11.15
CA ILE A 59 1.19 -19.34 -11.95
C ILE A 59 1.18 -20.42 -13.04
N VAL A 60 1.24 -19.98 -14.30
CA VAL A 60 1.20 -20.84 -15.49
C VAL A 60 2.45 -20.60 -16.36
N PRO A 61 3.24 -21.67 -16.66
CA PRO A 61 4.34 -21.63 -17.61
C PRO A 61 3.95 -21.06 -18.97
N GLY A 62 4.79 -20.21 -19.54
CA GLY A 62 4.62 -19.54 -20.84
C GLY A 62 3.52 -18.47 -20.88
N ARG A 63 2.82 -18.23 -19.76
CA ARG A 63 1.72 -17.24 -19.70
C ARG A 63 1.86 -16.19 -18.62
N THR A 64 2.50 -16.53 -17.51
CA THR A 64 2.60 -15.60 -16.36
C THR A 64 3.78 -14.67 -16.59
N PRO A 65 3.53 -13.35 -16.77
CA PRO A 65 4.60 -12.40 -16.96
C PRO A 65 5.24 -12.00 -15.63
N VAL A 66 6.51 -11.63 -15.70
CA VAL A 66 7.19 -10.89 -14.64
C VAL A 66 7.19 -9.42 -15.01
N ARG A 67 6.72 -8.57 -14.10
CA ARG A 67 6.54 -7.14 -14.34
C ARG A 67 7.32 -6.30 -13.35
N TYR A 68 8.01 -5.29 -13.88
CA TYR A 68 8.59 -4.20 -13.11
C TYR A 68 7.85 -2.90 -13.47
N GLN A 69 7.26 -2.24 -12.48
CA GLN A 69 6.50 -0.98 -12.69
C GLN A 69 5.43 -1.07 -13.79
N GLY A 70 4.82 -2.24 -13.99
CA GLY A 70 3.79 -2.48 -15.01
C GLY A 70 4.34 -2.89 -16.39
N VAL A 71 5.66 -2.85 -16.61
CA VAL A 71 6.32 -3.29 -17.84
C VAL A 71 6.71 -4.76 -17.74
N GLU A 72 6.43 -5.54 -18.78
CA GLU A 72 6.84 -6.94 -18.86
C GLU A 72 8.35 -7.08 -19.12
N VAL A 73 9.03 -7.68 -18.14
CA VAL A 73 10.48 -7.86 -18.09
C VAL A 73 10.91 -9.33 -18.14
N GLY A 74 9.96 -10.26 -18.11
CA GLY A 74 10.24 -11.68 -18.18
C GLY A 74 8.98 -12.53 -18.22
N THR A 75 9.15 -13.85 -18.34
CA THR A 75 8.05 -14.83 -18.41
C THR A 75 8.42 -16.09 -17.65
N VAL A 76 7.43 -16.69 -16.97
CA VAL A 76 7.62 -17.99 -16.31
C VAL A 76 7.85 -19.08 -17.35
N GLU A 77 8.94 -19.85 -17.21
CA GLU A 77 9.30 -20.96 -18.09
C GLU A 77 8.79 -22.30 -17.57
N ASP A 78 8.89 -22.53 -16.26
CA ASP A 78 8.58 -23.82 -15.64
C ASP A 78 8.18 -23.66 -14.16
N VAL A 79 7.38 -24.59 -13.66
CA VAL A 79 6.95 -24.65 -12.26
C VAL A 79 7.16 -26.08 -11.78
N SER A 80 8.02 -26.26 -10.79
CA SER A 80 8.36 -27.56 -10.23
C SER A 80 8.32 -27.54 -8.71
N LEU A 81 8.06 -28.69 -8.10
CA LEU A 81 8.10 -28.81 -6.65
C LEU A 81 9.52 -29.16 -6.22
N SER A 82 10.00 -28.54 -5.14
CA SER A 82 11.32 -28.82 -4.58
C SER A 82 11.44 -30.29 -4.16
N LYS A 83 12.67 -30.80 -4.08
CA LYS A 83 12.93 -32.22 -3.74
C LYS A 83 12.34 -32.66 -2.40
N ASP A 84 12.21 -31.74 -1.45
CA ASP A 84 11.64 -31.97 -0.12
C ASP A 84 10.11 -31.74 -0.07
N LEU A 85 9.50 -31.37 -1.20
CA LEU A 85 8.07 -31.09 -1.36
C LEU A 85 7.56 -29.90 -0.53
N ARG A 86 8.46 -29.03 -0.03
CA ARG A 86 8.10 -27.92 0.86
C ARG A 86 7.95 -26.57 0.16
N LYS A 87 8.52 -26.43 -1.02
CA LYS A 87 8.55 -25.18 -1.78
C LYS A 87 8.29 -25.45 -3.25
N ILE A 88 7.83 -24.42 -3.95
CA ILE A 88 7.63 -24.47 -5.39
C ILE A 88 8.73 -23.64 -6.04
N GLU A 89 9.56 -24.29 -6.84
CA GLU A 89 10.63 -23.68 -7.63
C GLU A 89 10.05 -23.24 -8.98
N VAL A 90 9.93 -21.93 -9.16
CA VAL A 90 9.45 -21.31 -10.40
C VAL A 90 10.66 -20.81 -11.18
N ARG A 91 10.90 -21.36 -12.37
CA ARG A 91 11.93 -20.87 -13.30
C ARG A 91 11.34 -19.80 -14.20
N VAL A 92 12.07 -18.70 -14.33
CA VAL A 92 11.64 -17.51 -15.06
C VAL A 92 12.74 -17.07 -16.01
N SER A 93 12.36 -16.77 -17.25
CA SER A 93 13.21 -16.07 -18.23
C SER A 93 13.10 -14.57 -18.00
N ILE A 94 14.20 -13.91 -17.63
CA ILE A 94 14.28 -12.45 -17.54
C ILE A 94 15.03 -11.93 -18.78
N LYS A 95 14.53 -10.84 -19.37
CA LYS A 95 15.17 -10.21 -20.54
C LYS A 95 16.59 -9.76 -20.18
N SER A 96 17.51 -9.86 -21.14
CA SER A 96 18.93 -9.56 -20.93
C SER A 96 19.21 -8.11 -20.53
N ASP A 97 18.35 -7.16 -20.92
CA ASP A 97 18.44 -5.76 -20.50
C ASP A 97 18.16 -5.53 -19.01
N MET A 98 17.59 -6.53 -18.33
CA MET A 98 17.29 -6.54 -16.89
C MET A 98 18.26 -7.42 -16.09
N GLU A 99 19.31 -7.96 -16.70
CA GLU A 99 20.32 -8.77 -16.00
C GLU A 99 20.96 -8.00 -14.84
N ASP A 100 21.26 -6.72 -15.03
CA ASP A 100 21.82 -5.86 -13.99
C ASP A 100 20.89 -5.64 -12.79
N ALA A 101 19.59 -5.86 -12.97
CA ALA A 101 18.60 -5.75 -11.91
C ALA A 101 18.51 -7.01 -11.04
N LEU A 102 19.11 -8.14 -11.45
CA LEU A 102 19.12 -9.41 -10.72
C LEU A 102 20.24 -9.44 -9.67
N ARG A 103 20.03 -8.69 -8.59
CA ARG A 103 20.97 -8.53 -7.46
C ARG A 103 20.45 -9.18 -6.19
N GLU A 104 21.33 -9.41 -5.22
CA GLU A 104 21.02 -10.04 -3.93
C GLU A 104 19.77 -9.50 -3.22
N GLU A 105 19.52 -8.19 -3.26
CA GLU A 105 18.36 -7.55 -2.63
C GLU A 105 17.13 -7.43 -3.55
N THR A 106 17.12 -8.09 -4.70
CA THR A 106 16.00 -8.07 -5.64
C THR A 106 14.84 -8.87 -5.07
N GLN A 107 13.66 -8.26 -5.08
CA GLN A 107 12.47 -8.81 -4.45
C GLN A 107 11.46 -9.23 -5.51
N PHE A 108 10.85 -10.39 -5.30
CA PHE A 108 9.78 -10.92 -6.13
C PHE A 108 8.55 -11.20 -5.28
N TRP A 109 7.35 -11.02 -5.81
CA TRP A 109 6.09 -11.38 -5.13
C TRP A 109 5.01 -11.72 -6.15
N LEU A 110 4.06 -12.58 -5.78
CA LEU A 110 2.92 -12.89 -6.62
C LEU A 110 1.85 -11.81 -6.45
N VAL A 111 1.35 -11.27 -7.56
CA VAL A 111 0.20 -10.35 -7.57
C VAL A 111 -1.02 -11.10 -8.09
N THR A 112 -2.05 -11.18 -7.24
CA THR A 112 -3.35 -11.75 -7.58
C THR A 112 -4.41 -10.66 -7.68
N PRO A 113 -5.36 -10.77 -8.63
CA PRO A 113 -6.46 -9.83 -8.75
C PRO A 113 -7.36 -9.91 -7.51
N LYS A 114 -7.63 -8.76 -6.88
CA LYS A 114 -8.59 -8.66 -5.78
C LYS A 114 -9.95 -8.26 -6.34
N ALA A 115 -10.99 -9.02 -6.03
CA ALA A 115 -12.36 -8.62 -6.30
C ALA A 115 -12.77 -7.49 -5.34
N SER A 116 -12.83 -6.25 -5.83
CA SER A 116 -13.33 -5.11 -5.07
C SER A 116 -14.70 -4.68 -5.60
N LEU A 117 -15.71 -4.69 -4.72
CA LEU A 117 -17.07 -4.20 -4.99
C LEU A 117 -17.15 -2.66 -5.00
N ALA A 118 -16.07 -1.96 -4.63
CA ALA A 118 -16.09 -0.51 -4.36
C ALA A 118 -15.67 0.39 -5.55
N GLY A 119 -15.49 -0.17 -6.74
CA GLY A 119 -15.34 0.63 -7.96
C GLY A 119 -13.96 0.52 -8.63
N VAL A 120 -14.02 0.13 -9.91
CA VAL A 120 -13.17 0.55 -11.04
C VAL A 120 -11.67 0.75 -10.80
N SER A 121 -11.04 -0.09 -9.98
CA SER A 121 -9.59 -0.29 -9.99
C SER A 121 -9.33 -1.78 -9.82
N GLY A 122 -8.77 -2.41 -10.85
CA GLY A 122 -8.57 -3.86 -10.94
C GLY A 122 -9.35 -4.57 -12.05
N LEU A 123 -10.16 -3.87 -12.87
CA LEU A 123 -10.76 -4.46 -14.07
C LEU A 123 -9.70 -4.91 -15.10
N ASP A 124 -8.54 -4.24 -15.14
CA ASP A 124 -7.40 -4.69 -15.95
C ASP A 124 -6.82 -6.03 -15.45
N ALA A 125 -6.93 -6.32 -14.15
CA ALA A 125 -6.45 -7.57 -13.55
C ALA A 125 -7.47 -8.72 -13.67
N LEU A 126 -8.76 -8.41 -13.84
CA LEU A 126 -9.77 -9.40 -14.24
C LEU A 126 -9.54 -9.91 -15.67
N VAL A 127 -8.86 -9.13 -16.52
CA VAL A 127 -8.51 -9.52 -17.90
C VAL A 127 -7.05 -10.01 -18.01
N GLY A 128 -6.14 -9.48 -17.20
CA GLY A 128 -4.69 -9.71 -17.32
C GLY A 128 -4.12 -10.93 -16.60
N GLY A 129 -4.88 -11.57 -15.70
CA GLY A 129 -4.42 -12.73 -14.93
C GLY A 129 -3.36 -12.39 -13.85
N ASN A 130 -2.87 -13.42 -13.16
CA ASN A 130 -1.80 -13.28 -12.17
C ASN A 130 -0.49 -12.87 -12.84
N TYR A 131 0.35 -12.11 -12.13
CA TYR A 131 1.70 -11.81 -12.58
C TYR A 131 2.66 -11.76 -11.40
N ILE A 132 3.96 -11.91 -11.66
CA ILE A 132 5.01 -11.78 -10.65
C ILE A 132 5.52 -10.34 -10.68
N GLY A 133 5.42 -9.62 -9.57
CA GLY A 133 6.06 -8.33 -9.40
C GLY A 133 7.53 -8.48 -9.09
N MET A 134 8.36 -7.59 -9.65
CA MET A 134 9.80 -7.50 -9.40
C MET A 134 10.14 -6.13 -8.83
N MET A 135 11.11 -6.05 -7.91
CA MET A 135 11.72 -4.81 -7.46
C MET A 135 13.25 -4.98 -7.40
N PRO A 136 14.01 -4.27 -8.25
CA PRO A 136 15.47 -4.31 -8.24
C PRO A 136 16.04 -3.83 -6.90
N GLY A 137 17.09 -4.52 -6.44
CA GLY A 137 17.83 -4.17 -5.23
C GLY A 137 19.31 -3.92 -5.50
N LYS A 138 20.09 -3.68 -4.44
CA LYS A 138 21.55 -3.60 -4.54
C LYS A 138 22.19 -4.96 -4.25
N GLY A 139 23.52 -5.00 -4.32
CA GLY A 139 24.31 -6.17 -3.95
C GLY A 139 24.91 -6.91 -5.15
N LYS A 140 25.34 -8.15 -4.90
CA LYS A 140 26.01 -8.98 -5.91
C LYS A 140 25.00 -9.62 -6.86
N PRO A 141 25.40 -9.98 -8.09
CA PRO A 141 24.55 -10.76 -9.00
C PRO A 141 24.05 -12.03 -8.32
N ARG A 142 22.77 -12.38 -8.55
CA ARG A 142 22.13 -13.56 -7.98
C ARG A 142 21.07 -14.11 -8.93
N ASP A 143 20.94 -15.43 -8.96
CA ASP A 143 20.07 -16.20 -9.85
C ASP A 143 19.02 -17.05 -9.11
N HIS A 144 19.09 -17.10 -7.77
CA HIS A 144 18.15 -17.81 -6.92
C HIS A 144 17.55 -16.89 -5.85
N PHE A 145 16.23 -16.77 -5.85
CA PHE A 145 15.47 -15.85 -5.00
C PHE A 145 14.39 -16.56 -4.20
N VAL A 146 13.93 -15.89 -3.14
CA VAL A 146 12.76 -16.30 -2.37
C VAL A 146 11.69 -15.23 -2.55
N ALA A 147 10.49 -15.65 -2.98
CA ALA A 147 9.38 -14.73 -3.13
C ALA A 147 8.89 -14.23 -1.76
N LEU A 148 8.51 -12.96 -1.73
CA LEU A 148 7.80 -12.35 -0.61
C LEU A 148 6.33 -12.74 -0.66
N ASP A 149 5.74 -12.97 0.50
CA ASP A 149 4.31 -13.28 0.64
C ASP A 149 3.40 -12.12 0.21
N THR A 150 3.90 -10.89 0.34
CA THR A 150 3.16 -9.67 0.01
C THR A 150 4.06 -8.68 -0.72
N GLN A 151 3.43 -7.78 -1.48
CA GLN A 151 4.13 -6.71 -2.17
C GLN A 151 4.94 -5.86 -1.17
N PRO A 152 6.25 -5.66 -1.40
CA PRO A 152 7.05 -4.81 -0.55
C PRO A 152 6.51 -3.38 -0.60
N LYS A 153 6.47 -2.73 0.57
CA LYS A 153 5.98 -1.36 0.71
C LYS A 153 6.90 -0.42 -0.09
N TYR A 154 6.40 0.09 -1.21
CA TYR A 154 7.16 0.99 -2.05
C TYR A 154 7.32 2.35 -1.34
N ARG A 155 8.51 2.64 -0.80
CA ARG A 155 8.89 4.01 -0.42
C ARG A 155 9.30 4.79 -1.67
N LEU A 156 8.35 5.11 -2.55
CA LEU A 156 8.62 6.14 -3.55
C LEU A 156 8.73 7.43 -2.75
N SER A 157 9.94 7.97 -2.64
CA SER A 157 10.15 9.33 -2.13
C SER A 157 9.65 10.34 -3.17
N ASN A 158 8.35 10.31 -3.46
CA ASN A 158 7.70 11.19 -4.44
C ASN A 158 7.35 12.56 -3.84
N GLY A 159 7.67 12.79 -2.56
CA GLY A 159 7.27 13.97 -1.81
C GLY A 159 5.88 13.87 -1.17
N ASP A 160 5.24 12.70 -1.22
CA ASP A 160 4.05 12.41 -0.43
C ASP A 160 4.43 12.35 1.06
N LEU A 161 3.49 12.70 1.94
CA LEU A 161 3.69 12.70 3.40
C LEU A 161 3.10 11.42 4.00
N MET A 162 3.96 10.59 4.59
CA MET A 162 3.53 9.47 5.43
C MET A 162 3.38 9.95 6.88
N ILE A 163 2.26 9.64 7.49
CA ILE A 163 2.00 9.85 8.93
C ILE A 163 1.40 8.58 9.54
N HIS A 164 1.49 8.46 10.85
CA HIS A 164 0.97 7.32 11.61
C HIS A 164 -0.17 7.77 12.51
N LEU A 165 -1.30 7.07 12.44
CA LEU A 165 -2.44 7.29 13.33
C LEU A 165 -2.55 6.14 14.34
N ASN A 166 -2.58 6.48 15.61
CA ASN A 166 -2.81 5.52 16.69
C ASN A 166 -4.30 5.45 17.02
N ALA A 167 -4.82 4.24 17.08
CA ALA A 167 -6.21 3.96 17.43
C ALA A 167 -6.31 2.73 18.35
N PRO A 168 -7.36 2.61 19.18
CA PRO A 168 -7.60 1.42 19.99
C PRO A 168 -7.91 0.18 19.13
N ASP A 169 -8.54 0.38 17.97
CA ASP A 169 -8.86 -0.64 16.98
C ASP A 169 -8.92 -0.01 15.57
N LEU A 170 -9.06 -0.85 14.55
CA LEU A 170 -9.07 -0.41 13.14
C LEU A 170 -10.42 0.23 12.71
N GLY A 171 -11.51 -0.04 13.45
CA GLY A 171 -12.85 0.33 13.05
C GLY A 171 -13.26 -0.28 11.70
N SER A 172 -13.87 0.54 10.84
CA SER A 172 -14.27 0.15 9.48
C SER A 172 -13.25 0.52 8.38
N LEU A 173 -12.06 0.93 8.79
CA LEU A 173 -11.00 1.36 7.88
C LEU A 173 -10.28 0.16 7.26
N ASN A 174 -9.93 0.30 5.98
CA ASN A 174 -9.26 -0.70 5.17
C ASN A 174 -8.07 -0.04 4.44
N SER A 175 -7.14 -0.84 3.92
CA SER A 175 -6.14 -0.31 2.97
C SER A 175 -6.87 0.31 1.77
N GLY A 176 -6.58 1.58 1.48
CA GLY A 176 -7.26 2.37 0.46
C GLY A 176 -8.43 3.24 0.93
N SER A 177 -8.85 3.16 2.20
CA SER A 177 -9.84 4.11 2.75
C SER A 177 -9.37 5.55 2.58
N LEU A 178 -10.29 6.44 2.22
CA LEU A 178 -9.94 7.82 1.86
C LEU A 178 -9.74 8.71 3.08
N VAL A 179 -8.82 9.68 2.93
CA VAL A 179 -8.56 10.72 3.91
C VAL A 179 -9.03 12.06 3.35
N TYR A 180 -9.90 12.73 4.10
CA TYR A 180 -10.58 13.95 3.69
C TYR A 180 -10.09 15.18 4.45
N PHE A 181 -9.89 16.27 3.72
CA PHE A 181 -9.84 17.62 4.28
C PHE A 181 -11.01 18.42 3.73
N ARG A 182 -11.88 18.93 4.59
CA ARG A 182 -13.11 19.66 4.18
C ARG A 182 -13.92 18.92 3.09
N LYS A 183 -14.04 17.59 3.23
CA LYS A 183 -14.73 16.69 2.28
C LYS A 183 -14.06 16.53 0.90
N ILE A 184 -12.84 17.02 0.72
CA ILE A 184 -12.02 16.78 -0.47
C ILE A 184 -11.05 15.63 -0.16
N PRO A 185 -10.96 14.58 -1.00
CA PRO A 185 -10.01 13.49 -0.79
C PRO A 185 -8.60 14.01 -1.06
N VAL A 186 -7.72 13.88 -0.05
CA VAL A 186 -6.35 14.40 -0.09
C VAL A 186 -5.28 13.34 0.17
N GLY A 187 -5.72 12.12 0.49
CA GLY A 187 -4.85 10.99 0.79
C GLY A 187 -5.65 9.72 1.02
N ARG A 188 -4.95 8.69 1.48
CA ARG A 188 -5.52 7.36 1.71
C ARG A 188 -4.78 6.62 2.83
N VAL A 189 -5.47 5.68 3.46
CA VAL A 189 -4.86 4.67 4.30
C VAL A 189 -3.97 3.80 3.40
N TYR A 190 -2.69 3.77 3.71
CA TYR A 190 -1.70 2.98 3.01
C TYR A 190 -1.69 1.54 3.54
N ASP A 191 -1.57 1.40 4.86
CA ASP A 191 -1.56 0.10 5.55
C ASP A 191 -1.94 0.24 7.02
N TYR A 192 -2.04 -0.87 7.74
CA TYR A 192 -2.23 -0.90 9.18
C TYR A 192 -1.52 -2.09 9.82
N SER A 193 -1.16 -1.94 11.10
CA SER A 193 -0.51 -2.99 11.87
C SER A 193 -0.97 -2.98 13.32
N ILE A 194 -0.94 -4.14 13.96
CA ILE A 194 -1.18 -4.25 15.41
C ILE A 194 0.07 -3.75 16.13
N ASN A 195 -0.12 -2.89 17.13
CA ASN A 195 0.99 -2.37 17.93
C ASN A 195 1.71 -3.53 18.64
N PRO A 196 3.05 -3.47 18.82
CA PRO A 196 3.80 -4.55 19.47
C PRO A 196 3.30 -4.94 20.87
N ASN A 197 2.71 -3.98 21.60
CA ASN A 197 2.11 -4.19 22.91
C ASN A 197 0.70 -4.82 22.87
N LYS A 198 0.13 -5.05 21.69
CA LYS A 198 -1.23 -5.56 21.45
C LYS A 198 -2.37 -4.71 22.03
N GLN A 199 -2.12 -3.45 22.37
CA GLN A 199 -3.11 -2.54 22.98
C GLN A 199 -3.71 -1.52 21.99
N GLY A 200 -3.53 -1.75 20.69
CA GLY A 200 -4.08 -0.90 19.63
C GLY A 200 -3.49 -1.20 18.27
N VAL A 201 -3.79 -0.32 17.32
CA VAL A 201 -3.28 -0.39 15.95
C VAL A 201 -2.59 0.91 15.56
N THR A 202 -1.59 0.78 14.69
CA THR A 202 -0.98 1.90 13.96
C THR A 202 -1.50 1.84 12.53
N ILE A 203 -2.08 2.93 12.07
CA ILE A 203 -2.62 3.09 10.71
C ILE A 203 -1.68 4.04 9.96
N ASP A 204 -1.05 3.53 8.91
CA ASP A 204 -0.18 4.30 8.03
C ASP A 204 -1.03 5.06 7.02
N VAL A 205 -0.95 6.39 7.02
CA VAL A 205 -1.70 7.27 6.12
C VAL A 205 -0.75 8.01 5.20
N LEU A 206 -1.04 7.93 3.89
CA LEU A 206 -0.30 8.63 2.85
C LEU A 206 -1.11 9.83 2.35
N ILE A 207 -0.56 11.03 2.53
CA ILE A 207 -1.10 12.30 2.02
C ILE A 207 -0.38 12.68 0.74
N GLU A 208 -1.13 13.03 -0.30
CA GLU A 208 -0.55 13.40 -1.59
C GLU A 208 0.32 14.65 -1.48
N ARG A 209 1.43 14.69 -2.23
CA ARG A 209 2.41 15.80 -2.25
C ARG A 209 1.79 17.20 -2.24
N ARG A 210 0.78 17.44 -3.08
CA ARG A 210 0.11 18.75 -3.23
C ARG A 210 -0.71 19.20 -2.01
N PHE A 211 -0.95 18.30 -1.06
CA PHE A 211 -1.75 18.53 0.14
C PHE A 211 -0.96 18.41 1.44
N THR A 212 0.35 18.16 1.37
CA THR A 212 1.22 17.96 2.54
C THR A 212 1.19 19.15 3.50
N ASP A 213 1.10 20.38 2.97
CA ASP A 213 1.00 21.61 3.76
C ASP A 213 -0.28 21.70 4.60
N LEU A 214 -1.33 20.92 4.29
CA LEU A 214 -2.56 20.89 5.08
C LEU A 214 -2.35 20.20 6.41
N VAL A 215 -1.44 19.23 6.49
CA VAL A 215 -1.19 18.51 7.75
C VAL A 215 -0.21 19.31 8.59
N LYS A 216 -0.70 19.80 9.72
CA LYS A 216 0.09 20.46 10.75
C LYS A 216 0.32 19.57 11.96
N LYS A 217 1.32 19.89 12.78
CA LYS A 217 1.59 19.23 14.07
C LYS A 217 0.40 19.24 15.02
N GLY A 218 -0.49 20.23 14.91
CA GLY A 218 -1.70 20.35 15.73
C GLY A 218 -2.98 19.79 15.09
N SER A 219 -2.88 19.12 13.95
CA SER A 219 -4.02 18.50 13.25
C SER A 219 -4.61 17.39 14.11
N ARG A 220 -5.94 17.26 14.07
CA ARG A 220 -6.66 16.15 14.68
C ARG A 220 -7.36 15.36 13.61
N PHE A 221 -7.25 14.04 13.70
CA PHE A 221 -7.82 13.10 12.76
C PHE A 221 -8.96 12.36 13.45
N TRP A 222 -10.11 12.23 12.78
CA TRP A 222 -11.23 11.46 13.31
C TRP A 222 -11.78 10.51 12.26
N ASN A 223 -12.37 9.43 12.74
CA ASN A 223 -13.04 8.46 11.91
C ASN A 223 -14.38 9.02 11.40
N VAL A 224 -14.63 8.83 10.11
CA VAL A 224 -15.88 9.13 9.41
C VAL A 224 -16.40 7.79 8.91
N SER A 225 -16.98 7.01 9.82
CA SER A 225 -17.54 5.70 9.56
C SER A 225 -18.95 5.61 10.10
N GLY A 226 -19.88 5.08 9.31
CA GLY A 226 -21.20 4.69 9.77
C GLY A 226 -22.30 5.73 9.56
N ILE A 227 -23.51 5.32 9.95
CA ILE A 227 -24.73 6.11 9.91
C ILE A 227 -24.88 6.75 11.29
N ASP A 228 -24.73 8.07 11.39
CA ASP A 228 -25.17 8.82 12.56
C ASP A 228 -26.68 9.02 12.48
N ALA A 229 -27.41 8.22 13.25
CA ALA A 229 -28.86 8.34 13.39
C ALA A 229 -29.20 9.05 14.70
N ASP A 230 -29.30 10.39 14.65
CA ASP A 230 -29.81 11.17 15.77
C ASP A 230 -31.34 11.07 15.84
N LEU A 231 -31.80 10.25 16.79
CA LEU A 231 -33.21 10.13 17.16
C LEU A 231 -33.51 11.17 18.26
N SER A 232 -33.96 12.35 17.85
CA SER A 232 -34.42 13.38 18.79
C SER A 232 -35.93 13.27 19.02
N LEU A 233 -36.40 13.71 20.20
CA LEU A 233 -37.84 13.84 20.49
C LEU A 233 -38.57 14.82 19.55
N SER A 234 -37.81 15.62 18.77
CA SER A 234 -38.32 16.58 17.78
C SER A 234 -38.38 16.02 16.35
N GLY A 235 -37.99 14.76 16.14
CA GLY A 235 -37.98 14.09 14.84
C GLY A 235 -36.66 13.38 14.53
N ALA A 236 -36.68 12.52 13.51
CA ALA A 236 -35.49 11.82 13.01
C ALA A 236 -34.79 12.66 11.93
N LYS A 237 -33.52 13.01 12.15
CA LYS A 237 -32.68 13.68 11.14
C LYS A 237 -31.61 12.71 10.67
N VAL A 238 -31.78 12.18 9.45
CA VAL A 238 -30.80 11.28 8.83
C VAL A 238 -29.89 12.11 7.92
N LYS A 239 -28.60 12.14 8.25
CA LYS A 239 -27.59 12.86 7.45
C LYS A 239 -26.66 11.83 6.79
N LEU A 240 -26.79 11.65 5.48
CA LEU A 240 -25.92 10.77 4.70
C LEU A 240 -24.76 11.60 4.13
N GLU A 241 -23.57 11.48 4.72
CA GLU A 241 -22.44 12.37 4.38
C GLU A 241 -21.65 11.91 3.14
N SER A 242 -21.46 10.60 2.93
CA SER A 242 -20.80 10.05 1.74
C SER A 242 -21.05 8.55 1.60
N LEU A 243 -21.59 8.12 0.46
CA LEU A 243 -21.82 6.68 0.17
C LEU A 243 -20.51 5.88 0.16
N ALA A 244 -19.39 6.48 -0.25
CA ALA A 244 -18.08 5.82 -0.25
C ALA A 244 -17.56 5.57 1.17
N ALA A 245 -17.77 6.52 2.09
CA ALA A 245 -17.39 6.39 3.49
C ALA A 245 -18.25 5.36 4.24
N LEU A 246 -19.49 5.13 3.81
CA LEU A 246 -20.36 4.09 4.38
C LEU A 246 -19.87 2.67 4.07
N VAL A 247 -19.20 2.47 2.93
CA VAL A 247 -18.78 1.13 2.46
C VAL A 247 -17.38 0.78 2.94
N ASN A 248 -16.43 1.71 2.85
CA ASN A 248 -15.01 1.44 3.12
C ASN A 248 -14.44 2.19 4.33
N GLY A 249 -15.27 2.94 5.06
CA GLY A 249 -14.78 3.87 6.09
C GLY A 249 -13.96 5.02 5.51
N ALA A 250 -13.84 6.11 6.26
CA ALA A 250 -12.99 7.24 5.88
C ALA A 250 -12.39 7.91 7.11
N ILE A 251 -11.33 8.69 6.89
CA ILE A 251 -10.73 9.54 7.91
C ILE A 251 -10.94 10.98 7.46
N ALA A 252 -11.25 11.88 8.39
CA ALA A 252 -11.19 13.32 8.15
C ALA A 252 -10.26 13.99 9.16
N PHE A 253 -9.73 15.15 8.80
CA PHE A 253 -8.88 15.91 9.69
C PHE A 253 -9.06 17.42 9.54
N ASP A 254 -8.57 18.15 10.53
CA ASP A 254 -8.51 19.60 10.54
C ASP A 254 -7.08 20.14 10.48
N SER A 255 -6.94 21.42 10.11
CA SER A 255 -5.64 22.07 9.96
C SER A 255 -5.66 23.39 10.73
N PRO A 256 -5.01 23.48 11.90
CA PRO A 256 -4.94 24.73 12.65
C PRO A 256 -3.98 25.73 12.00
N ASP A 257 -4.41 26.98 11.86
CA ASP A 257 -3.63 28.05 11.20
C ASP A 257 -2.28 28.32 11.90
N ASN A 258 -2.26 28.27 13.23
CA ASN A 258 -1.07 28.57 14.04
C ASN A 258 -0.30 27.31 14.45
N SER A 259 0.05 26.47 13.47
CA SER A 259 0.84 25.25 13.73
C SER A 259 1.83 24.97 12.61
N LYS A 260 3.00 24.45 12.98
CA LYS A 260 4.04 24.06 12.01
C LYS A 260 3.55 22.88 11.15
N PRO A 261 3.98 22.76 9.89
CA PRO A 261 3.73 21.56 9.09
C PRO A 261 4.21 20.29 9.79
N ALA A 262 3.49 19.20 9.58
CA ALA A 262 3.93 17.89 10.02
C ALA A 262 5.16 17.42 9.21
N ALA A 263 5.98 16.59 9.82
CA ALA A 263 7.12 15.94 9.20
C ALA A 263 6.78 14.49 8.83
N GLN A 264 7.62 13.87 8.00
CA GLN A 264 7.52 12.43 7.70
C GLN A 264 7.48 11.61 8.98
N ASP A 265 6.64 10.58 8.97
CA ASP A 265 6.48 9.60 10.04
C ASP A 265 6.03 10.24 11.38
N ASP A 266 5.44 11.44 11.34
CA ASP A 266 4.79 12.02 12.50
C ASP A 266 3.59 11.18 12.96
N THR A 267 3.40 11.13 14.27
CA THR A 267 2.34 10.33 14.90
C THR A 267 1.21 11.20 15.43
N PHE A 268 -0.03 10.80 15.17
CA PHE A 268 -1.26 11.45 15.66
C PHE A 268 -2.20 10.43 16.29
N GLY A 269 -3.21 10.90 17.03
CA GLY A 269 -4.31 10.08 17.49
C GLY A 269 -5.45 10.10 16.49
N LEU A 270 -6.08 8.94 16.25
CA LEU A 270 -7.35 8.84 15.54
C LEU A 270 -8.50 8.87 16.56
N TYR A 271 -9.28 9.94 16.55
CA TYR A 271 -10.49 10.06 17.35
C TYR A 271 -11.63 9.24 16.75
N LYS A 272 -12.56 8.82 17.61
CA LYS A 272 -13.73 8.01 17.23
C LYS A 272 -14.64 8.74 16.24
N ASP A 273 -14.84 10.04 16.44
CA ASP A 273 -15.71 10.89 15.63
C ASP A 273 -15.30 12.38 15.79
N LEU A 274 -16.05 13.26 15.11
CA LEU A 274 -15.81 14.70 15.14
C LEU A 274 -15.97 15.30 16.55
N ALA A 275 -16.95 14.85 17.35
CA ALA A 275 -17.21 15.38 18.68
C ALA A 275 -16.01 15.13 19.61
N HIS A 276 -15.45 13.93 19.57
CA HIS A 276 -14.26 13.56 20.33
C HIS A 276 -12.98 14.29 19.89
N SER A 277 -12.96 14.81 18.65
CA SER A 277 -11.82 15.56 18.13
C SER A 277 -11.82 17.04 18.53
N GLN A 278 -12.89 17.56 19.17
CA GLN A 278 -13.03 18.98 19.45
C GLN A 278 -11.95 19.51 20.42
N ARG A 279 -11.40 20.69 20.12
CA ARG A 279 -10.43 21.37 20.99
C ARG A 279 -11.17 22.01 22.16
N GLY A 280 -10.78 21.66 23.37
CA GLY A 280 -11.31 22.26 24.58
C GLY A 280 -10.34 22.14 25.75
N VAL A 281 -10.61 22.91 26.81
CA VAL A 281 -9.87 22.81 28.07
C VAL A 281 -10.54 21.75 28.94
N ILE A 282 -9.76 20.75 29.34
CA ILE A 282 -10.25 19.70 30.25
C ILE A 282 -10.26 20.25 31.67
N VAL A 283 -11.42 20.21 32.30
CA VAL A 283 -11.66 20.61 33.69
C VAL A 283 -12.06 19.38 34.49
N LYS A 284 -11.35 19.14 35.60
CA LYS A 284 -11.68 18.07 36.54
C LYS A 284 -12.74 18.52 37.52
N LEU A 285 -13.78 17.70 37.68
CA LEU A 285 -14.92 17.94 38.54
C LEU A 285 -14.94 16.90 39.66
N GLU A 286 -15.09 17.36 40.90
CA GLU A 286 -15.55 16.49 41.98
C GLU A 286 -17.07 16.60 42.06
N LEU A 287 -17.75 15.48 41.86
CA LEU A 287 -19.21 15.45 41.77
C LEU A 287 -19.77 14.79 43.04
N PRO A 288 -20.89 15.30 43.59
CA PRO A 288 -21.51 14.71 44.77
C PRO A 288 -22.08 13.31 44.49
N SER A 289 -22.58 13.09 43.26
CA SER A 289 -23.05 11.80 42.75
C SER A 289 -22.95 11.78 41.22
N GLY A 290 -23.06 10.59 40.62
CA GLY A 290 -23.16 10.41 39.17
C GLY A 290 -24.59 10.29 38.66
N ASP A 291 -25.59 10.56 39.52
CA ASP A 291 -27.00 10.33 39.17
C ASP A 291 -27.47 11.32 38.10
N GLY A 292 -28.14 10.81 37.07
CA GLY A 292 -28.55 11.59 35.89
C GLY A 292 -27.39 12.09 34.99
N LEU A 293 -26.13 11.85 35.35
CA LEU A 293 -24.97 12.26 34.57
C LEU A 293 -24.48 11.12 33.68
N LYS A 294 -24.22 11.45 32.41
CA LYS A 294 -23.70 10.52 31.41
C LYS A 294 -22.50 11.14 30.71
N ALA A 295 -21.42 10.38 30.62
CA ALA A 295 -20.30 10.74 29.76
C ALA A 295 -20.77 10.80 28.30
N GLU A 296 -20.23 11.74 27.53
CA GLU A 296 -20.55 11.93 26.10
C GLU A 296 -22.02 12.33 25.81
N SER A 297 -22.74 12.85 26.82
CA SER A 297 -24.09 13.36 26.58
C SER A 297 -24.57 14.44 27.54
N THR A 298 -23.77 14.82 28.55
CA THR A 298 -24.19 15.82 29.55
C THR A 298 -23.55 17.17 29.20
N PRO A 299 -24.33 18.14 28.71
CA PRO A 299 -23.79 19.43 28.31
C PRO A 299 -23.54 20.35 29.52
N LEU A 300 -22.52 21.19 29.41
CA LEU A 300 -22.32 22.36 30.25
C LEU A 300 -23.04 23.54 29.60
N MET A 301 -24.08 24.04 30.26
CA MET A 301 -24.86 25.17 29.77
C MET A 301 -24.41 26.47 30.43
N TYR A 302 -24.21 27.52 29.64
CA TYR A 302 -24.01 28.89 30.11
C TYR A 302 -24.91 29.83 29.33
N GLN A 303 -25.79 30.56 30.03
CA GLN A 303 -26.77 31.48 29.42
C GLN A 303 -27.66 30.83 28.34
N GLY A 304 -27.98 29.55 28.49
CA GLY A 304 -28.78 28.80 27.52
C GLY A 304 -28.02 28.32 26.29
N LEU A 305 -26.71 28.56 26.21
CA LEU A 305 -25.82 28.01 25.19
C LEU A 305 -25.02 26.85 25.76
N GLU A 306 -24.79 25.82 24.96
CA GLU A 306 -23.87 24.74 25.28
C GLU A 306 -22.43 25.23 25.11
N VAL A 307 -21.61 25.10 26.15
CA VAL A 307 -20.24 25.63 26.21
C VAL A 307 -19.22 24.56 26.65
N GLY A 308 -19.64 23.31 26.73
CA GLY A 308 -18.79 22.18 27.07
C GLY A 308 -19.61 20.91 27.28
N GLU A 309 -18.91 19.81 27.53
CA GLU A 309 -19.52 18.49 27.63
C GLU A 309 -18.76 17.61 28.62
N LEU A 310 -19.49 16.79 29.40
CA LEU A 310 -18.88 15.81 30.30
C LEU A 310 -18.25 14.67 29.49
N SER A 311 -16.93 14.67 29.36
CA SER A 311 -16.17 13.69 28.57
C SER A 311 -15.87 12.39 29.33
N LYS A 312 -15.80 12.42 30.67
CA LYS A 312 -15.54 11.23 31.47
C LYS A 312 -16.25 11.28 32.81
N LEU A 313 -16.72 10.12 33.28
CA LEU A 313 -17.27 9.93 34.62
C LEU A 313 -16.62 8.70 35.25
N THR A 314 -16.19 8.81 36.50
CA THR A 314 -15.48 7.73 37.20
C THR A 314 -15.92 7.65 38.66
N LEU A 315 -16.23 6.43 39.11
CA LEU A 315 -16.46 6.12 40.52
C LEU A 315 -15.13 5.67 41.14
N ASN A 316 -14.57 6.51 42.00
CA ASN A 316 -13.32 6.22 42.68
C ASN A 316 -13.55 5.34 43.93
N PRO A 317 -12.50 4.64 44.40
CA PRO A 317 -12.52 3.97 45.70
C PRO A 317 -12.98 4.92 46.82
N GLY A 318 -13.86 4.44 47.70
CA GLY A 318 -14.46 5.25 48.76
C GLY A 318 -15.73 6.02 48.36
N GLY A 319 -16.33 5.68 47.21
CA GLY A 319 -17.64 6.20 46.80
C GLY A 319 -17.62 7.63 46.23
N LYS A 320 -16.42 8.20 46.03
CA LYS A 320 -16.27 9.55 45.44
C LYS A 320 -16.46 9.48 43.93
N VAL A 321 -17.29 10.37 43.39
CA VAL A 321 -17.49 10.49 41.94
C VAL A 321 -16.65 11.64 41.43
N THR A 322 -15.86 11.39 40.39
CA THR A 322 -15.11 12.43 39.67
C THR A 322 -15.45 12.42 38.20
N GLY A 323 -15.50 13.60 37.60
CA GLY A 323 -15.70 13.76 36.16
C GLY A 323 -14.57 14.56 35.51
N GLU A 324 -14.42 14.40 34.21
CA GLU A 324 -13.63 15.30 33.37
C GLU A 324 -14.59 15.92 32.35
N MET A 325 -14.53 17.23 32.19
CA MET A 325 -15.39 18.00 31.31
C MET A 325 -14.54 18.79 30.32
N THR A 326 -14.87 18.67 29.04
CA THR A 326 -14.22 19.42 27.97
C THR A 326 -14.99 20.71 27.77
N VAL A 327 -14.33 21.85 27.94
CA VAL A 327 -14.96 23.17 27.91
C VAL A 327 -14.43 23.98 26.73
N ASP A 328 -15.31 24.75 26.09
CA ASP A 328 -14.94 25.67 25.01
C ASP A 328 -13.89 26.69 25.50
N PRO A 329 -12.77 26.88 24.78
CA PRO A 329 -11.74 27.83 25.16
C PRO A 329 -12.23 29.27 25.39
N SER A 330 -13.31 29.69 24.70
CA SER A 330 -13.90 31.02 24.82
C SER A 330 -14.48 31.31 26.20
N VAL A 331 -14.93 30.30 26.94
CA VAL A 331 -15.52 30.46 28.28
C VAL A 331 -14.53 30.18 29.41
N VAL A 332 -13.33 29.70 29.11
CA VAL A 332 -12.27 29.44 30.11
C VAL A 332 -11.95 30.66 30.98
N PRO A 333 -11.89 31.91 30.46
CA PRO A 333 -11.67 33.09 31.31
C PRO A 333 -12.76 33.33 32.38
N LEU A 334 -13.95 32.75 32.20
CA LEU A 334 -15.07 32.79 33.16
C LEU A 334 -14.87 31.78 34.31
N MET A 335 -14.07 30.72 34.10
CA MET A 335 -13.79 29.67 35.08
C MET A 335 -12.74 30.14 36.09
N ARG A 336 -13.08 31.15 36.88
CA ARG A 336 -12.21 31.69 37.94
C ARG A 336 -12.31 30.88 39.21
N LYS A 337 -11.24 30.89 40.00
CA LYS A 337 -11.10 30.20 41.30
C LYS A 337 -12.09 30.79 42.31
N ILE A 338 -13.28 30.21 42.41
CA ILE A 338 -14.25 30.56 43.45
C ILE A 338 -13.77 29.96 44.77
N ARG A 339 -13.34 30.80 45.70
CA ARG A 339 -13.24 30.45 47.13
C ARG A 339 -14.66 30.21 47.63
N ALA A 340 -15.01 28.95 47.88
CA ALA A 340 -16.18 28.49 48.62
C ALA A 340 -17.52 29.18 48.27
N LEU A 341 -18.25 28.63 47.29
CA LEU A 341 -19.69 28.82 47.21
C LEU A 341 -20.35 27.63 47.93
N SER A 342 -20.81 27.89 49.16
CA SER A 342 -21.70 27.00 49.90
C SER A 342 -23.01 26.91 49.12
N TYR A 343 -23.35 25.71 48.64
CA TYR A 343 -24.68 25.45 48.10
C TYR A 343 -25.68 25.36 49.25
N ALA A 344 -26.55 26.35 49.35
CA ALA A 344 -27.79 26.23 50.11
C ALA A 344 -28.77 25.41 49.28
N ILE A 345 -29.12 24.22 49.79
CA ILE A 345 -30.22 23.40 49.28
C ILE A 345 -31.52 24.16 49.59
N PRO A 346 -32.43 24.42 48.63
CA PRO A 346 -33.77 24.85 48.96
C PRO A 346 -34.49 23.67 49.59
N ASN A 347 -34.84 23.78 50.88
CA ASN A 347 -35.79 22.88 51.52
C ASN A 347 -37.12 22.93 50.76
N CYS A 348 -37.47 21.84 50.07
CA CYS A 348 -38.87 21.57 49.76
C CYS A 348 -39.53 21.01 51.02
N ARG A 349 -40.59 21.68 51.46
CA ARG A 349 -41.58 21.16 52.41
C ARG A 349 -42.66 20.41 51.65
#